data_AF-A0A8B6D9A2-F1
#
_entry.id   AF-A0A8B6D9A2-F1
#
_cell.length_a   1.000
_cell.length_b   1.000
_cell.length_c   1.000
_cell.angle_alpha   90.00
_cell.angle_beta   90.00
_cell.angle_gamma   90.00
#
_symmetry.space_group_name_H-M   'P 1'
#
loop_
_entity.id
_entity.type
_entity.pdbx_description
1 polymer ?
#
loop_
_entity_poly.entity_id
_entity_poly.type
_entity_poly.pdbx_seq_one_letter_code
_entity_poly.pdbx_strand_id
1 'polypeptide(L)'
;MLRKKLKVLCKYIKSKSKTRSGIGELLTDQNDETSRKTTDDKEKAEILATFFNRVFTKEAEGEEPTLPIKNTKNKMLQMNINKEEKAKILKRLKVEKSPGPDRIHQRIPTELAESISTPLCIILNQSIRNNTVPSRWKEAQIIFKKGKNVLLVTIDLSA
;
A
#
# COMPACT_ATOMS: atom_id res chain seq x y z
N MET A 1 -5.09 -30.35 23.48
CA MET A 1 -5.46 -29.40 24.56
C MET A 1 -5.16 -27.92 24.24
N LEU A 2 -4.05 -27.58 23.55
CA LEU A 2 -3.67 -26.17 23.27
C LEU A 2 -4.72 -25.31 22.54
N ARG A 3 -5.43 -25.87 21.55
CA ARG A 3 -6.45 -25.12 20.77
C ARG A 3 -7.63 -24.62 21.61
N LYS A 4 -7.99 -25.32 22.70
CA LYS A 4 -9.08 -24.90 23.60
C LYS A 4 -8.65 -23.67 24.43
N LYS A 5 -7.41 -23.66 24.92
CA LYS A 5 -6.85 -22.53 25.69
C LYS A 5 -6.72 -21.26 24.86
N LEU A 6 -6.32 -21.37 23.59
CA LEU A 6 -6.24 -20.21 22.67
C LEU A 6 -7.62 -19.59 22.38
N LYS A 7 -8.67 -20.41 22.23
CA LYS A 7 -10.04 -19.90 22.02
C LYS A 7 -10.56 -19.10 23.22
N VAL A 8 -10.26 -19.55 24.44
CA VAL A 8 -10.63 -18.85 25.68
C VAL A 8 -9.89 -17.51 25.78
N LEU A 9 -8.58 -17.50 25.48
CA LEU A 9 -7.77 -16.27 25.46
C LEU A 9 -8.26 -15.28 24.40
N CYS A 10 -8.55 -15.73 23.16
CA CYS A 10 -9.10 -14.86 22.13
C CYS A 10 -10.50 -14.32 22.50
N LYS A 11 -11.34 -15.10 23.19
CA LYS A 11 -12.63 -14.63 23.70
C LYS A 11 -12.44 -13.54 24.78
N TYR A 12 -11.47 -13.73 25.68
CA TYR A 12 -11.11 -12.74 26.69
C TYR A 12 -10.58 -11.44 26.08
N ILE A 13 -9.62 -11.53 25.15
CA ILE A 13 -9.07 -10.36 24.44
C ILE A 13 -10.18 -9.60 23.72
N LYS A 14 -11.07 -10.29 22.98
CA LYS A 14 -12.22 -9.66 22.31
C LYS A 14 -13.20 -9.01 23.29
N SER A 15 -13.37 -9.57 24.48
CA SER A 15 -14.22 -8.98 25.52
C SER A 15 -13.62 -7.71 26.12
N LYS A 16 -12.28 -7.62 26.16
CA LYS A 16 -11.52 -6.45 26.64
C LYS A 16 -11.24 -5.42 25.55
N SER A 17 -11.26 -5.82 24.28
CA SER A 17 -11.09 -4.95 23.12
C SER A 17 -12.42 -4.42 22.58
N LYS A 18 -13.51 -4.50 23.35
CA LYS A 18 -14.73 -3.74 23.06
C LYS A 18 -14.38 -2.25 23.17
N THR A 19 -13.96 -1.66 22.06
CA THR A 19 -14.05 -0.21 21.90
C THR A 19 -15.52 0.15 22.04
N ARG A 20 -15.83 1.25 22.75
CA ARG A 20 -17.19 1.78 22.77
C ARG A 20 -17.59 1.98 21.31
N SER A 21 -18.65 1.29 20.86
CA SER A 21 -19.18 1.49 19.52
C SER A 21 -19.89 2.83 19.51
N GLY A 22 -19.22 3.86 18.98
CA GLY A 22 -19.79 5.19 18.84
C GLY A 22 -18.87 6.29 19.34
N ILE A 23 -19.17 7.51 18.88
CA ILE A 23 -18.53 8.74 19.34
C ILE A 23 -18.99 8.99 20.77
N GLY A 24 -18.04 9.31 21.66
CA GLY A 24 -18.33 9.65 23.05
C GLY A 24 -19.24 10.87 23.17
N GLU A 25 -19.77 11.12 24.36
CA GLU A 25 -20.54 12.34 24.64
C GLU A 25 -19.67 13.57 24.36
N LEU A 26 -20.14 14.47 23.49
CA LEU A 26 -19.49 15.73 23.19
C LEU A 26 -20.14 16.85 24.02
N LEU A 27 -19.43 17.96 24.21
CA LEU A 27 -19.98 19.15 24.85
C LEU A 27 -20.55 20.08 23.77
N THR A 28 -21.75 20.60 24.00
CA THR A 28 -22.48 21.43 23.03
C THR A 28 -21.90 22.84 22.87
N ASP A 29 -21.22 23.37 23.89
CA ASP A 29 -20.54 24.67 23.82
C ASP A 29 -19.28 24.67 24.68
N GLN A 30 -18.23 25.33 24.18
CA GLN A 30 -16.97 25.57 24.90
C GLN A 30 -16.95 26.93 25.62
N ASN A 31 -17.90 27.83 25.36
CA ASN A 31 -17.79 29.25 25.76
C ASN A 31 -18.86 29.79 26.72
N ASP A 32 -19.73 28.99 27.34
CA ASP A 32 -20.66 29.52 28.34
C ASP A 32 -20.94 28.51 29.46
N GLU A 33 -21.32 29.01 30.65
CA GLU A 33 -21.53 28.29 31.92
C GLU A 33 -22.59 27.17 31.88
N THR A 34 -23.08 26.80 30.70
CA THR A 34 -24.11 25.78 30.44
C THR A 34 -23.63 24.71 29.45
N SER A 35 -22.39 24.23 29.58
CA SER A 35 -21.90 23.08 28.79
C SER A 35 -22.72 21.82 29.10
N ARG A 36 -23.61 21.44 28.17
CA ARG A 36 -24.39 20.19 28.23
C ARG A 36 -23.69 19.08 27.43
N LYS A 37 -23.85 17.84 27.88
CA LYS A 37 -23.45 16.64 27.14
C LYS A 37 -24.47 16.30 26.06
N THR A 38 -23.99 15.93 24.87
CA THR A 38 -24.83 15.40 23.79
C THR A 38 -25.56 14.13 24.23
N THR A 39 -26.83 14.06 23.91
CA THR A 39 -27.70 12.92 24.26
C THR A 39 -28.02 12.05 23.05
N ASP A 40 -28.00 12.63 21.84
CA ASP A 40 -28.35 11.94 20.60
C ASP A 40 -27.19 11.95 19.60
N ASP A 41 -27.15 10.96 18.71
CA ASP A 41 -26.12 10.85 17.68
C ASP A 41 -26.26 11.94 16.61
N LYS A 42 -27.47 12.47 16.39
CA LYS A 42 -27.71 13.63 15.53
C LYS A 42 -27.00 14.89 16.07
N GLU A 43 -27.12 15.15 17.37
CA GLU A 43 -26.45 16.29 18.02
C GLU A 43 -24.93 16.20 17.89
N LYS A 44 -24.36 14.99 18.06
CA LYS A 44 -22.93 14.76 17.86
C LYS A 44 -22.49 15.07 16.43
N ALA A 45 -23.29 14.64 15.45
CA ALA A 45 -23.00 14.89 14.04
C ALA A 45 -23.04 16.39 13.71
N GLU A 46 -23.99 17.14 14.27
CA GLU A 46 -24.12 18.58 14.07
C GLU A 46 -22.96 19.37 14.68
N ILE A 47 -22.52 19.01 15.90
CA ILE A 47 -21.36 19.63 16.55
C ILE A 47 -20.09 19.40 15.72
N LEU A 48 -19.88 18.17 15.26
CA LEU A 48 -18.73 17.83 14.42
C LEU A 48 -18.78 18.56 13.07
N ALA A 49 -19.95 18.61 12.43
CA ALA A 49 -20.12 19.34 11.18
C ALA A 49 -19.80 20.84 11.35
N THR A 50 -20.27 21.44 12.44
CA THR A 50 -20.00 22.85 12.77
C THR A 50 -18.51 23.08 13.02
N PHE A 51 -17.85 22.20 13.77
CA PHE A 51 -16.41 22.27 14.01
C PHE A 51 -15.61 22.15 12.71
N PHE A 52 -15.93 21.15 11.88
CA PHE A 52 -15.23 20.95 10.60
C PHE A 52 -15.42 22.14 9.66
N ASN A 53 -16.62 22.71 9.58
CA ASN A 53 -16.87 23.93 8.81
C ASN A 53 -16.05 25.14 9.32
N ARG A 54 -15.78 25.21 10.63
CA ARG A 54 -14.97 26.28 11.23
C ARG A 54 -13.47 26.15 10.92
N VAL A 55 -12.94 24.92 10.90
CA VAL A 55 -11.51 24.67 10.64
C VAL A 55 -11.19 24.51 9.16
N PHE A 56 -12.19 24.30 8.31
CA PHE A 56 -11.99 24.20 6.87
C PHE A 56 -11.54 25.56 6.32
N THR A 57 -10.44 25.56 5.60
CA THR A 57 -9.96 26.75 4.90
C THR A 57 -10.89 27.00 3.71
N LYS A 58 -11.51 28.18 3.64
CA LYS A 58 -12.27 28.58 2.47
C LYS A 58 -11.30 29.00 1.38
N GLU A 59 -11.02 28.11 0.44
CA GLU A 59 -10.26 28.44 -0.76
C GLU A 59 -11.10 29.40 -1.62
N ALA A 60 -10.47 30.40 -2.23
CA ALA A 60 -11.15 31.31 -3.14
C ALA A 60 -11.57 30.55 -4.40
N GLU A 61 -12.84 30.65 -4.81
CA GLU A 61 -13.32 30.09 -6.07
C GLU A 61 -12.55 30.76 -7.23
N GLY A 62 -11.60 30.03 -7.83
CA GLY A 62 -10.95 30.44 -9.08
C GLY A 62 -9.42 30.32 -9.13
N GLU A 63 -8.72 30.13 -8.02
CA GLU A 63 -7.27 29.93 -8.04
C GLU A 63 -6.92 28.51 -7.59
N GLU A 64 -6.97 27.57 -8.54
CA GLU A 64 -6.31 26.30 -8.35
C GLU A 64 -4.81 26.57 -8.17
N PRO A 65 -4.18 26.12 -7.06
CA PRO A 65 -2.79 26.40 -6.82
C PRO A 65 -1.95 25.81 -7.97
N THR A 66 -1.41 26.70 -8.80
CA THR A 66 -0.55 26.30 -9.92
C THR A 66 0.68 25.61 -9.34
N LEU A 67 0.70 24.27 -9.39
CA LEU A 67 1.88 23.52 -8.98
C LEU A 67 3.02 23.90 -9.96
N PRO A 68 4.21 24.30 -9.45
CA PRO A 68 5.32 24.58 -10.33
C PRO A 68 5.60 23.31 -11.14
N ILE A 69 5.55 23.43 -12.46
CA ILE A 69 5.86 22.34 -13.38
C ILE A 69 7.33 21.96 -13.15
N LYS A 70 7.56 20.98 -12.27
CA LYS A 70 8.88 20.39 -12.10
C LYS A 70 9.16 19.58 -13.35
N ASN A 71 10.20 19.96 -14.10
CA ASN A 71 10.65 19.20 -15.26
C ASN A 71 11.22 17.84 -14.79
N THR A 72 10.34 16.86 -14.58
CA THR A 72 10.68 15.49 -14.18
C THR A 72 11.11 14.62 -15.35
N LYS A 73 10.90 15.08 -16.60
CA LYS A 73 11.21 14.31 -17.83
C LYS A 73 12.66 13.84 -17.85
N ASN A 74 13.60 14.65 -17.37
CA ASN A 74 15.03 14.36 -17.48
C ASN A 74 15.60 13.58 -16.30
N LYS A 75 14.94 13.57 -15.14
CA LYS A 75 15.50 12.95 -13.92
C LYS A 75 15.51 11.42 -14.01
N MET A 76 14.49 10.84 -14.63
CA MET A 76 14.39 9.38 -14.82
C MET A 76 15.42 8.87 -15.83
N LEU A 77 15.69 9.64 -16.90
CA LEU A 77 16.68 9.29 -17.94
C LEU A 77 18.13 9.22 -17.44
N GLN A 78 18.45 9.88 -16.31
CA GLN A 78 19.78 9.86 -15.70
C GLN A 78 20.02 8.66 -14.79
N MET A 79 18.99 7.85 -14.50
CA MET A 79 19.14 6.67 -13.65
C MET A 79 19.84 5.56 -14.44
N ASN A 80 21.09 5.26 -14.08
CA ASN A 80 21.84 4.14 -14.67
C ASN A 80 21.89 2.99 -13.66
N ILE A 81 21.31 1.85 -14.06
CA ILE A 81 21.37 0.63 -13.27
C ILE A 81 22.75 0.00 -13.44
N ASN A 82 23.37 -0.38 -12.33
CA ASN A 82 24.70 -1.00 -12.34
C ASN A 82 24.64 -2.53 -12.26
N LYS A 83 25.54 -3.21 -12.98
CA LYS A 83 25.64 -4.67 -13.00
C LYS A 83 26.01 -5.23 -11.62
N GLU A 84 27.03 -4.69 -10.96
CA GLU A 84 27.53 -5.26 -9.69
C GLU A 84 26.47 -5.17 -8.59
N GLU A 85 25.66 -4.10 -8.59
CA GLU A 85 24.52 -3.98 -7.68
C GLU A 85 23.46 -5.03 -7.96
N LYS A 86 23.13 -5.28 -9.24
CA LYS A 86 22.18 -6.33 -9.61
C LYS A 86 22.69 -7.72 -9.24
N ALA A 87 23.97 -8.02 -9.47
CA ALA A 87 24.58 -9.27 -9.03
C ALA A 87 24.49 -9.45 -7.51
N LYS A 88 24.77 -8.40 -6.72
CA LYS A 88 24.60 -8.42 -5.25
C LYS A 88 23.16 -8.68 -4.84
N ILE A 89 22.18 -8.05 -5.50
CA ILE A 89 20.76 -8.26 -5.23
C ILE A 89 20.35 -9.71 -5.52
N LEU A 90 20.77 -10.26 -6.66
CA LEU A 90 20.48 -11.64 -7.05
C LEU A 90 21.08 -12.65 -6.07
N LYS A 91 22.31 -12.43 -5.59
CA LYS A 91 22.95 -13.29 -4.58
C LYS A 91 22.25 -13.26 -3.22
N ARG A 92 21.53 -12.18 -2.89
CA ARG A 92 20.77 -12.03 -1.63
C ARG A 92 19.38 -12.66 -1.67
N LEU A 93 18.98 -13.23 -2.82
CA LEU A 93 17.69 -13.89 -2.93
C LEU A 93 17.62 -15.12 -2.02
N LYS A 94 16.50 -15.29 -1.31
CA LYS A 94 16.29 -16.42 -0.41
C LYS A 94 15.97 -17.68 -1.22
N VAL A 95 16.90 -18.63 -1.25
CA VAL A 95 16.79 -19.86 -2.05
C VAL A 95 15.59 -20.72 -1.65
N GLU A 96 15.14 -20.64 -0.40
CA GLU A 96 14.00 -21.39 0.15
C GLU A 96 12.63 -20.94 -0.39
N LYS A 97 12.57 -19.86 -1.17
CA LYS A 97 11.32 -19.35 -1.70
C LYS A 97 10.81 -20.21 -2.86
N SER A 98 9.50 -20.40 -2.90
CA SER A 98 8.83 -21.09 -3.99
C SER A 98 9.08 -20.37 -5.33
N PRO A 99 9.20 -21.12 -6.44
CA PRO A 99 9.27 -20.54 -7.77
C PRO A 99 8.11 -19.58 -8.07
N GLY A 100 8.37 -18.60 -8.92
CA GLY A 100 7.34 -17.73 -9.46
C GLY A 100 6.40 -18.45 -10.44
N PRO A 101 5.46 -17.73 -11.06
CA PRO A 101 4.62 -18.28 -12.14
C PRO A 101 5.42 -18.72 -13.37
N ASP A 102 6.65 -18.23 -13.51
CA ASP A 102 7.65 -18.68 -14.50
C ASP A 102 8.27 -20.04 -14.19
N ARG A 103 7.99 -20.62 -13.01
CA ARG A 103 8.53 -21.89 -12.51
C ARG A 103 10.05 -21.89 -12.35
N ILE A 104 10.69 -20.72 -12.33
CA ILE A 104 12.13 -20.60 -12.13
C ILE A 104 12.39 -20.63 -10.62
N HIS A 105 13.13 -21.65 -10.17
CA HIS A 105 13.51 -21.75 -8.77
C HIS A 105 14.57 -20.70 -8.42
N GLN A 106 14.46 -20.08 -7.24
CA GLN A 106 15.33 -18.97 -6.82
C GLN A 106 16.83 -19.30 -6.81
N ARG A 107 17.16 -20.59 -6.70
CA ARG A 107 18.54 -21.11 -6.81
C ARG A 107 19.22 -20.72 -8.13
N ILE A 108 18.48 -20.72 -9.25
CA ILE A 108 19.01 -20.41 -10.58
C ILE A 108 19.54 -18.96 -10.64
N PRO A 109 18.73 -17.91 -10.35
CA PRO A 109 19.22 -16.53 -10.36
C PRO A 109 20.28 -16.26 -9.29
N THR A 110 20.29 -16.99 -8.17
CA THR A 110 21.33 -16.85 -7.14
C THR A 110 22.68 -17.40 -7.62
N GLU A 111 22.72 -18.60 -8.20
CA GLU A 111 23.94 -19.24 -8.69
C GLU A 111 24.47 -18.56 -9.96
N LEU A 112 23.58 -18.15 -10.87
CA LEU A 112 23.92 -17.51 -12.14
C LEU A 112 23.92 -15.97 -12.07
N ALA A 113 24.01 -15.39 -10.87
CA ALA A 113 23.89 -13.96 -10.65
C ALA A 113 24.82 -13.11 -11.52
N GLU A 114 26.08 -13.55 -11.71
CA GLU A 114 27.05 -12.84 -12.54
C GLU A 114 26.70 -12.84 -14.03
N SER A 115 26.11 -13.94 -14.50
CA SER A 115 25.72 -14.10 -15.90
C SER A 115 24.41 -13.40 -16.22
N ILE A 116 23.44 -13.47 -15.29
CA ILE A 116 22.08 -12.91 -15.47
C ILE A 116 22.05 -11.40 -15.20
N SER A 117 22.96 -10.88 -14.36
CA SER A 117 23.02 -9.45 -14.05
C SER A 117 23.24 -8.57 -15.28
N THR A 118 24.07 -9.00 -16.24
CA THR A 118 24.32 -8.26 -17.48
C THR A 118 23.07 -8.08 -18.35
N PRO A 119 22.37 -9.14 -18.80
CA PRO A 119 21.16 -8.99 -19.61
C PRO A 119 20.04 -8.26 -18.86
N LEU A 120 19.88 -8.49 -17.56
CA LEU A 120 18.90 -7.74 -16.75
C LEU A 120 19.21 -6.24 -16.73
N CYS A 121 20.48 -5.88 -16.55
CA CYS A 121 20.92 -4.48 -16.55
C CYS A 121 20.61 -3.79 -17.88
N ILE A 122 20.87 -4.47 -19.00
CA ILE A 122 20.56 -3.96 -20.35
C ILE A 122 19.07 -3.71 -20.51
N ILE A 123 18.22 -4.70 -20.19
CA ILE A 123 16.76 -4.60 -20.35
C ILE A 123 16.20 -3.46 -19.48
N LEU A 124 16.62 -3.38 -18.22
CA LEU A 124 16.11 -2.34 -17.31
C LEU A 124 16.57 -0.94 -17.72
N ASN A 125 17.82 -0.77 -18.15
CA ASN A 125 18.29 0.52 -18.64
C ASN A 125 17.58 0.94 -19.94
N GLN A 126 17.34 0.01 -20.86
CA GLN A 126 16.54 0.27 -22.06
C GLN A 126 15.10 0.66 -21.70
N SER A 127 14.51 -0.01 -20.72
CA SER A 127 13.17 0.30 -20.23
C SER A 127 13.06 1.71 -19.66
N ILE A 128 14.06 2.15 -18.88
CA ILE A 128 14.15 3.51 -18.34
C ILE A 128 14.32 4.54 -19.46
N ARG A 129 15.21 4.30 -20.43
CA ARG A 129 15.47 5.24 -21.53
C ARG A 129 14.27 5.43 -22.44
N ASN A 130 13.57 4.34 -22.75
CA ASN A 130 12.44 4.35 -23.68
C ASN A 130 11.11 4.66 -22.99
N ASN A 131 11.08 4.72 -21.65
CA ASN A 131 9.85 4.78 -20.85
C ASN A 131 8.84 3.68 -21.20
N THR A 132 9.34 2.50 -21.58
CA THR A 132 8.52 1.35 -21.98
C THR A 132 8.97 0.11 -21.22
N VAL A 133 8.02 -0.71 -20.78
CA VAL A 133 8.29 -2.03 -20.20
C VAL A 133 7.80 -3.13 -21.15
N PRO A 134 8.40 -4.33 -21.13
CA PRO A 134 7.88 -5.49 -21.86
C PRO A 134 6.40 -5.74 -21.54
N SER A 135 5.58 -6.10 -22.53
CA SER A 135 4.14 -6.32 -22.34
C SER A 135 3.85 -7.35 -21.25
N ARG A 136 4.65 -8.42 -21.18
CA ARG A 136 4.52 -9.46 -20.14
C ARG A 136 4.69 -8.93 -18.72
N TRP A 137 5.41 -7.82 -18.52
CA TRP A 137 5.57 -7.19 -17.20
C TRP A 137 4.38 -6.31 -16.81
N LYS A 138 3.54 -5.95 -17.79
CA LYS A 138 2.27 -5.26 -17.55
C LYS A 138 1.18 -6.23 -17.12
N GLU A 139 1.39 -7.54 -17.23
CA GLU A 139 0.43 -8.54 -16.77
C GLU A 139 0.72 -8.92 -15.31
N ALA A 140 -0.30 -8.84 -14.46
CA ALA A 140 -0.25 -9.34 -13.09
C ALA A 140 -1.11 -10.60 -12.95
N GLN A 141 -0.51 -11.67 -12.43
CA GLN A 141 -1.23 -12.89 -12.08
C GLN A 141 -1.54 -12.89 -10.58
N ILE A 142 -2.80 -12.69 -10.23
CA ILE A 142 -3.28 -12.68 -8.85
C ILE A 142 -3.81 -14.06 -8.49
N ILE A 143 -3.35 -14.58 -7.35
CA ILE A 143 -3.79 -15.88 -6.81
C ILE A 143 -4.76 -15.64 -5.65
N PHE A 144 -6.04 -15.94 -5.87
CA PHE A 144 -7.07 -15.90 -4.82
C PHE A 144 -7.28 -17.30 -4.23
N LYS A 145 -7.04 -17.46 -2.93
CA LYS A 145 -7.21 -18.75 -2.24
C LYS A 145 -8.36 -18.69 -1.24
N LYS A 146 -9.40 -19.53 -1.45
CA LYS A 146 -10.52 -19.74 -0.51
C LYS A 146 -10.62 -21.23 -0.17
N GLY A 147 -10.10 -21.61 0.99
CA GLY A 147 -10.04 -23.02 1.41
C GLY A 147 -9.11 -23.83 0.50
N LYS A 148 -9.65 -24.87 -0.15
CA LYS A 148 -8.93 -25.68 -1.16
C LYS A 148 -9.03 -25.10 -2.57
N ASN A 149 -9.88 -24.11 -2.79
CA ASN A 149 -10.09 -23.52 -4.11
C ASN A 149 -9.06 -22.42 -4.36
N VAL A 150 -8.44 -22.48 -5.53
CA VAL A 150 -7.49 -21.48 -6.02
C VAL A 150 -8.05 -20.91 -7.32
N LEU A 151 -8.22 -19.59 -7.37
CA LEU A 151 -8.59 -18.84 -8.56
C LEU A 151 -7.38 -18.03 -9.01
N LEU A 152 -7.05 -18.13 -10.30
CA LEU A 152 -6.02 -17.33 -10.94
C LEU A 152 -6.71 -16.26 -11.79
N VAL A 153 -6.38 -15.00 -11.54
CA VAL A 153 -6.89 -13.86 -12.31
C VAL A 153 -5.70 -13.15 -12.92
N THR A 154 -5.71 -12.99 -14.24
CA THR A 154 -4.72 -12.18 -14.96
C THR A 154 -5.32 -10.81 -15.22
N ILE A 155 -4.60 -9.76 -14.83
CA ILE A 155 -5.00 -8.36 -15.02
C ILE A 155 -3.94 -7.67 -15.87
N ASP A 156 -4.36 -6.93 -16.88
CA ASP A 156 -3.50 -6.00 -17.61
C ASP A 156 -3.38 -4.69 -16.81
N LEU A 157 -2.15 -4.31 -16.49
CA LEU A 157 -1.79 -3.09 -15.77
C LEU A 157 -1.53 -1.92 -16.73
N SER A 158 -1.79 -2.09 -18.03
CA SER A 158 -1.88 -1.01 -19.01
C SER A 158 -3.11 -0.15 -18.70
N ALA A 159 -2.95 0.88 -17.87
CA ALA A 159 -3.93 1.96 -17.72
C ALA A 159 -3.57 3.14 -18.64
#